data_AF-A0A671EQB1-F1
#
_entry.id   AF-A0A671EQB1-F1
#
_cell.length_a   1.000
_cell.length_b   1.000
_cell.length_c   1.000
_cell.angle_alpha   90.00
_cell.angle_beta   90.00
_cell.angle_gamma   90.00
#
_symmetry.space_group_name_H-M   'P 1'
#
loop_
_entity.id
_entity.type
_entity.pdbx_description
1 polymer ?
#
loop_
_entity_poly.entity_id
_entity_poly.type
_entity_poly.pdbx_seq_one_letter_code
_entity_poly.pdbx_strand_id
1 'polypeptide(L)'
;MLRRSLENRDAQTRQLQDAVTNVEKHFGELCQIFAAYVRKTARLRDKADLLVNEINVYASTETPNLKQGLKNFADEFAKLQDYRQAEVERLEAKVVEPLKAYGTIVKMKRDDLKATLTARNREAKQLTQLERTRQRNPSDRHVIVSFEFWSLKKHFVRYAVQK
;
A
#
# COMPACT_ATOMS: atom_id res chain seq x y z
N MET A 1 -6.23 -17.80 -34.43
CA MET A 1 -5.77 -18.20 -33.08
C MET A 1 -5.05 -17.07 -32.33
N LEU A 2 -4.10 -16.35 -32.95
CA LEU A 2 -3.38 -15.21 -32.32
C LEU A 2 -4.26 -14.08 -31.77
N ARG A 3 -5.29 -13.64 -32.52
CA ARG A 3 -6.20 -12.56 -32.09
C ARG A 3 -6.97 -12.90 -30.80
N ARG A 4 -7.46 -14.13 -30.69
CA ARG A 4 -8.19 -14.65 -29.53
C ARG A 4 -7.28 -14.78 -28.28
N SER A 5 -6.00 -15.11 -28.49
CA SER A 5 -4.98 -15.13 -27.43
C SER A 5 -4.66 -13.73 -26.92
N LEU A 6 -4.62 -12.72 -27.79
CA LEU A 6 -4.42 -11.32 -27.41
C LEU A 6 -5.62 -10.77 -26.62
N GLU A 7 -6.84 -11.02 -27.07
CA GLU A 7 -8.08 -10.62 -26.39
C GLU A 7 -8.19 -11.25 -24.98
N ASN A 8 -7.84 -12.53 -24.83
CA ASN A 8 -7.80 -13.19 -23.52
C ASN A 8 -6.76 -12.57 -22.58
N ARG A 9 -5.57 -12.22 -23.08
CA ARG A 9 -4.52 -11.55 -22.28
C ARG A 9 -4.93 -10.14 -21.87
N ASP A 10 -5.67 -9.42 -22.71
CA ASP A 10 -6.17 -8.08 -22.39
C ASP A 10 -7.25 -8.13 -21.30
N ALA A 11 -8.17 -9.09 -21.38
CA ALA A 11 -9.16 -9.33 -20.31
C ALA A 11 -8.48 -9.66 -18.98
N GLN A 12 -7.46 -10.52 -19.00
CA GLN A 12 -6.70 -10.92 -17.81
C GLN A 12 -5.94 -9.73 -17.20
N THR A 13 -5.40 -8.83 -18.03
CA THR A 13 -4.67 -7.64 -17.56
C THR A 13 -5.63 -6.62 -16.92
N ARG A 14 -6.83 -6.46 -17.47
CA ARG A 14 -7.88 -5.61 -16.88
C ARG A 14 -8.35 -6.16 -15.53
N GLN A 15 -8.63 -7.46 -15.45
CA GLN A 15 -9.00 -8.12 -14.19
C GLN A 15 -7.92 -7.92 -13.11
N LEU A 16 -6.64 -8.04 -13.48
CA LEU A 16 -5.54 -7.79 -12.55
C LEU A 16 -5.49 -6.33 -12.09
N GLN A 17 -5.74 -5.37 -13.00
CA GLN A 17 -5.77 -3.95 -12.68
C GLN A 17 -6.91 -3.60 -11.70
N ASP A 18 -8.10 -4.16 -11.95
CA ASP A 18 -9.26 -3.97 -11.07
C ASP A 18 -9.00 -4.58 -9.69
N ALA A 19 -8.42 -5.78 -9.64
CA ALA A 19 -8.06 -6.44 -8.39
C ALA A 19 -7.05 -5.61 -7.57
N VAL A 20 -5.99 -5.11 -8.21
CA VAL A 20 -4.97 -4.28 -7.53
C VAL A 20 -5.58 -2.98 -7.02
N THR A 21 -6.43 -2.32 -7.82
CA THR A 21 -7.11 -1.08 -7.41
C THR A 21 -8.07 -1.31 -6.25
N ASN A 22 -8.80 -2.42 -6.27
CA ASN A 22 -9.73 -2.79 -5.20
C ASN A 22 -9.01 -3.06 -3.88
N VAL A 23 -7.90 -3.82 -3.95
CA VAL A 23 -7.04 -4.08 -2.78
C VAL A 23 -6.46 -2.78 -2.23
N GLU A 24 -5.95 -1.90 -3.10
CA GLU A 24 -5.39 -0.61 -2.68
C GLU A 24 -6.41 0.23 -1.90
N LYS A 25 -7.63 0.33 -2.43
CA LYS A 25 -8.71 1.08 -1.81
C LYS A 25 -9.04 0.54 -0.42
N HIS A 26 -9.35 -0.76 -0.33
CA HIS A 26 -9.78 -1.36 0.93
C HIS A 26 -8.67 -1.39 1.98
N PHE A 27 -7.42 -1.63 1.58
CA PHE A 27 -6.30 -1.56 2.53
C PHE A 27 -6.05 -0.13 3.01
N GLY A 28 -6.23 0.86 2.15
CA GLY A 28 -6.18 2.27 2.54
C GLY A 28 -7.25 2.61 3.58
N GLU A 29 -8.50 2.20 3.35
CA GLU A 29 -9.63 2.39 4.27
C GLU A 29 -9.37 1.69 5.62
N LEU A 30 -8.96 0.42 5.59
CA LEU A 30 -8.62 -0.34 6.80
C LEU A 30 -7.50 0.33 7.60
N CYS A 31 -6.42 0.76 6.92
CA CYS A 31 -5.31 1.45 7.58
C CYS A 31 -5.79 2.74 8.29
N GLN A 32 -6.68 3.50 7.67
CA GLN A 32 -7.24 4.71 8.27
C GLN A 32 -8.12 4.39 9.49
N ILE A 33 -8.96 3.35 9.41
CA ILE A 33 -9.82 2.90 10.51
C ILE A 33 -8.97 2.44 11.69
N PHE A 34 -7.96 1.59 11.47
CA PHE A 34 -7.08 1.11 12.53
C PHE A 34 -6.26 2.25 13.15
N ALA A 35 -5.70 3.16 12.34
CA ALA A 35 -5.00 4.34 12.86
C ALA A 35 -5.92 5.27 13.67
N ALA A 36 -7.21 5.37 13.31
CA ALA A 36 -8.19 6.11 14.11
C ALA A 36 -8.50 5.40 15.43
N TYR A 37 -8.61 4.07 15.42
CA TYR A 37 -8.80 3.26 16.62
C TYR A 37 -7.64 3.42 17.60
N VAL A 38 -6.38 3.27 17.15
CA VAL A 38 -5.18 3.46 17.99
C VAL A 38 -5.15 4.85 18.63
N ARG A 39 -5.44 5.90 17.85
CA ARG A 39 -5.53 7.27 18.37
C ARG A 39 -6.62 7.44 19.43
N LYS A 40 -7.78 6.78 19.29
CA LYS A 40 -8.83 6.81 20.31
C LYS A 40 -8.37 6.11 21.59
N THR A 41 -7.68 4.98 21.47
CA THR A 41 -7.12 4.24 22.61
C THR A 41 -6.05 5.06 23.35
N ALA A 42 -5.17 5.75 22.61
CA ALA A 42 -4.19 6.67 23.20
C ALA A 42 -4.87 7.84 23.94
N ARG A 43 -5.90 8.45 23.34
CA ARG A 43 -6.67 9.52 23.99
C ARG A 43 -7.38 9.06 25.27
N LEU A 44 -7.80 7.80 25.34
CA LEU A 44 -8.38 7.24 26.55
C LEU A 44 -7.34 7.17 27.68
N ARG A 45 -6.10 6.79 27.34
CA ARG A 45 -4.96 6.82 28.28
C ARG A 45 -4.70 8.24 28.78
N ASP A 46 -4.65 9.23 27.88
CA ASP A 46 -4.46 10.64 28.26
C ASP A 46 -5.55 11.13 29.24
N LYS A 47 -6.80 10.66 29.07
CA LYS A 47 -7.89 10.98 30.01
C LYS A 47 -7.72 10.31 31.36
N ALA A 48 -7.20 9.10 31.39
CA ALA A 48 -6.90 8.43 32.64
C ALA A 48 -5.75 9.11 33.40
N ASP A 49 -4.74 9.63 32.71
CA ASP A 49 -3.66 10.42 33.32
C ASP A 49 -4.22 11.68 34.02
N LEU A 50 -5.20 12.35 33.41
CA LEU A 50 -5.90 13.48 34.05
C LEU A 50 -6.66 13.04 35.32
N LEU A 51 -7.33 11.89 35.29
CA LEU A 51 -8.03 11.37 36.47
C LEU A 51 -7.07 11.04 37.61
N VAL A 52 -5.93 10.41 37.31
CA VAL A 52 -4.86 10.15 38.29
C VAL A 52 -4.40 11.47 38.93
N ASN A 53 -4.21 12.52 38.12
CA ASN A 53 -3.82 13.83 38.63
C ASN A 53 -4.89 14.45 39.54
N GLU A 54 -6.16 14.44 39.14
CA GLU A 54 -7.27 14.95 39.97
C GLU A 54 -7.38 14.21 41.31
N ILE A 55 -7.24 12.88 41.31
CA ILE A 55 -7.24 12.08 42.54
C ILE A 55 -6.08 12.51 43.45
N ASN A 56 -4.89 12.74 42.89
CA ASN A 56 -3.72 13.17 43.67
C ASN A 56 -3.86 14.60 44.22
N VAL A 57 -4.50 15.50 43.47
CA VAL A 57 -4.85 16.85 43.94
C VAL A 57 -5.82 16.77 45.11
N TYR A 58 -6.91 16.00 44.97
CA TYR A 58 -7.88 15.80 46.04
C TYR A 58 -7.25 15.11 47.28
N ALA A 59 -6.42 14.09 47.07
CA ALA A 59 -5.70 13.43 48.16
C ALA A 59 -4.86 14.41 48.99
N SER A 60 -4.38 15.50 48.38
CA SER A 60 -3.57 16.49 49.07
C SER A 60 -4.37 17.40 50.00
N THR A 61 -5.70 17.48 49.86
CA THR A 61 -6.59 18.26 50.74
C THR A 61 -7.16 17.44 51.90
N GLU A 62 -6.97 16.13 51.89
CA GLU A 62 -7.61 15.19 52.82
C GLU A 62 -6.74 14.80 54.02
N THR A 63 -7.38 14.18 55.02
CA THR A 63 -6.70 13.64 56.21
C THR A 63 -5.62 12.60 55.86
N PRO A 64 -4.56 12.41 56.67
CA PRO A 64 -3.44 11.54 56.31
C PRO A 64 -3.82 10.11 55.90
N ASN A 65 -4.78 9.51 56.59
CA ASN A 65 -5.23 8.15 56.29
C ASN A 65 -5.96 8.07 54.94
N LEU A 66 -6.86 9.03 54.66
CA LEU A 66 -7.59 9.09 53.39
C LEU A 66 -6.66 9.46 52.23
N LYS A 67 -5.74 10.41 52.45
CA LYS A 67 -4.67 10.76 51.50
C LYS A 67 -3.87 9.55 51.05
N GLN A 68 -3.44 8.70 51.99
CA GLN A 68 -2.70 7.48 51.66
C GLN A 68 -3.55 6.51 50.83
N GLY A 69 -4.83 6.32 51.21
CA GLY A 69 -5.76 5.48 50.45
C GLY A 69 -5.98 5.96 49.02
N LEU A 70 -6.17 7.26 48.82
CA LEU A 70 -6.36 7.87 47.50
C LEU A 70 -5.10 7.79 46.64
N LYS A 71 -3.91 7.98 47.23
CA LYS A 71 -2.63 7.78 46.52
C LYS A 71 -2.46 6.35 46.05
N ASN A 72 -2.69 5.37 46.93
CA ASN A 72 -2.62 3.96 46.55
C ASN A 72 -3.61 3.63 45.42
N PHE A 73 -4.83 4.17 45.49
CA PHE A 73 -5.83 4.00 44.42
C PHE A 73 -5.37 4.62 43.09
N ALA A 74 -4.82 5.84 43.13
CA ALA A 74 -4.29 6.51 41.95
C ALA A 74 -3.11 5.73 41.32
N ASP A 75 -2.22 5.19 42.16
CA ASP A 75 -1.07 4.38 41.71
C ASP A 75 -1.50 3.08 41.04
N GLU A 76 -2.49 2.36 41.60
CA GLU A 76 -3.04 1.17 40.95
C GLU A 76 -3.74 1.50 39.62
N PHE A 77 -4.46 2.62 39.56
CA PHE A 77 -5.07 3.07 38.31
C PHE A 77 -4.04 3.50 37.26
N ALA A 78 -2.93 4.13 37.68
CA ALA A 78 -1.82 4.48 36.80
C ALA A 78 -1.15 3.24 36.19
N LYS A 79 -0.90 2.19 36.99
CA LYS A 79 -0.40 0.89 36.47
C LYS A 79 -1.32 0.29 35.41
N LEU A 80 -2.64 0.46 35.56
CA LEU A 80 -3.59 0.02 34.54
C LEU A 80 -3.39 0.76 33.21
N GLN A 81 -2.98 2.03 33.26
CA GLN A 81 -2.67 2.83 32.07
C GLN A 81 -1.35 2.47 31.41
N ASP A 82 -0.37 1.94 32.15
CA ASP A 82 0.86 1.41 31.54
C ASP A 82 0.55 0.24 30.59
N TYR A 83 -0.40 -0.64 30.96
CA TYR A 83 -0.87 -1.68 30.04
C TYR A 83 -1.58 -1.09 28.81
N ARG A 84 -2.33 0.00 28.98
CA ARG A 84 -2.96 0.72 27.87
C ARG A 84 -1.94 1.33 26.93
N GLN A 85 -0.85 1.89 27.46
CA GLN A 85 0.25 2.41 26.66
C GLN A 85 0.93 1.30 25.86
N ALA A 86 1.20 0.15 26.50
CA ALA A 86 1.73 -1.03 25.80
C ALA A 86 0.76 -1.56 24.71
N GLU A 87 -0.55 -1.51 24.96
CA GLU A 87 -1.58 -1.86 23.97
C GLU A 87 -1.50 -0.93 22.74
N VAL A 88 -1.41 0.40 22.96
CA VAL A 88 -1.28 1.40 21.89
C VAL A 88 -0.03 1.16 21.04
N GLU A 89 1.13 0.98 21.68
CA GLU A 89 2.40 0.73 20.99
C GLU A 89 2.34 -0.57 20.18
N ARG A 90 1.75 -1.62 20.76
CA ARG A 90 1.62 -2.92 20.09
C ARG A 90 0.65 -2.84 18.91
N LEU A 91 -0.45 -2.12 19.03
CA LEU A 91 -1.39 -1.91 17.91
C LEU A 91 -0.72 -1.14 16.77
N GLU A 92 0.03 -0.07 17.07
CA GLU A 92 0.75 0.67 16.03
C GLU A 92 1.79 -0.24 15.33
N ALA A 93 2.63 -0.92 16.10
CA ALA A 93 3.73 -1.73 15.56
C ALA A 93 3.28 -3.02 14.85
N LYS A 94 2.20 -3.66 15.32
CA LYS A 94 1.79 -4.99 14.81
C LYS A 94 0.56 -4.96 13.92
N VAL A 95 -0.18 -3.86 13.86
CA VAL A 95 -1.38 -3.74 13.03
C VAL A 95 -1.21 -2.62 12.02
N VAL A 96 -0.91 -1.40 12.47
CA VAL A 96 -0.86 -0.23 11.60
C VAL A 96 0.37 -0.24 10.68
N GLU A 97 1.56 -0.50 11.22
CA GLU A 97 2.80 -0.53 10.43
C GLU A 97 2.79 -1.60 9.33
N PRO A 98 2.36 -2.86 9.57
CA PRO A 98 2.21 -3.85 8.50
C PRO A 98 1.23 -3.43 7.40
N LEU A 99 0.11 -2.79 7.76
CA LEU A 99 -0.86 -2.28 6.78
C LEU A 99 -0.27 -1.14 5.94
N LYS A 100 0.47 -0.21 6.55
CA LYS A 100 1.19 0.87 5.85
C LYS A 100 2.22 0.31 4.87
N ALA A 101 3.03 -0.66 5.31
CA ALA A 101 4.02 -1.32 4.47
C ALA A 101 3.36 -2.04 3.28
N TYR A 102 2.28 -2.78 3.52
CA TYR A 102 1.53 -3.44 2.45
C TYR A 102 0.91 -2.44 1.47
N GLY A 103 0.37 -1.31 1.96
CA GLY A 103 -0.13 -0.23 1.10
C GLY A 103 0.95 0.30 0.15
N THR A 104 2.20 0.39 0.61
CA THR A 104 3.33 0.78 -0.24
C THR A 104 3.60 -0.26 -1.33
N ILE A 105 3.58 -1.55 -1.00
CA ILE A 105 3.77 -2.64 -1.96
C ILE A 105 2.66 -2.63 -3.02
N VAL A 106 1.39 -2.47 -2.63
CA VAL A 106 0.26 -2.43 -3.56
C VAL A 106 0.37 -1.23 -4.50
N LYS A 107 0.75 -0.07 -3.98
CA LYS A 107 1.01 1.14 -4.78
C LYS A 107 2.11 0.89 -5.82
N MET A 108 3.23 0.29 -5.43
CA MET A 108 4.30 -0.09 -6.36
C MET A 108 3.80 -1.05 -7.46
N LYS A 109 3.05 -2.10 -7.08
CA LYS A 109 2.48 -3.06 -8.05
C LYS A 109 1.53 -2.40 -9.04
N ARG A 110 0.72 -1.44 -8.60
CA ARG A 110 -0.14 -0.66 -9.48
C ARG A 110 0.68 0.16 -10.47
N ASP A 111 1.71 0.85 -9.98
CA ASP A 111 2.55 1.72 -10.81
C ASP A 111 3.34 0.89 -11.85
N ASP A 112 3.86 -0.29 -11.47
CA ASP A 112 4.49 -1.26 -12.38
C ASP A 112 3.52 -1.77 -13.46
N LEU A 113 2.28 -2.09 -13.06
CA LEU A 113 1.24 -2.56 -13.99
C LEU A 113 0.89 -1.45 -15.00
N LYS A 114 0.77 -0.20 -14.53
CA LYS A 114 0.53 0.97 -15.37
C LYS A 114 1.67 1.22 -16.36
N ALA A 115 2.93 1.07 -15.92
CA ALA A 115 4.10 1.20 -16.78
C ALA A 115 4.11 0.11 -17.86
N THR A 116 3.83 -1.15 -17.49
CA THR A 116 3.76 -2.30 -18.40
C THR A 116 2.68 -2.10 -19.46
N LEU A 117 1.48 -1.67 -19.05
CA LEU A 117 0.37 -1.34 -19.96
C LEU A 117 0.73 -0.21 -20.92
N THR A 118 1.40 0.83 -20.43
CA THR A 118 1.84 1.96 -21.27
C THR A 118 2.85 1.53 -22.32
N ALA A 119 3.82 0.67 -21.95
CA ALA A 119 4.80 0.11 -22.89
C ALA A 119 4.12 -0.74 -23.97
N ARG A 120 3.21 -1.64 -23.56
CA ARG A 120 2.41 -2.46 -24.49
C ARG A 120 1.57 -1.63 -25.45
N ASN A 121 0.90 -0.58 -24.97
CA ASN A 121 0.12 0.31 -25.82
C ASN A 121 0.99 1.05 -26.86
N ARG A 122 2.25 1.37 -26.52
CA ARG A 122 3.22 1.94 -27.48
C ARG A 122 3.64 0.92 -28.53
N GLU A 123 3.96 -0.31 -28.12
CA GLU A 123 4.31 -1.41 -29.04
C GLU A 123 3.15 -1.74 -30.00
N ALA A 124 1.90 -1.78 -29.50
CA ALA A 124 0.73 -2.01 -30.34
C ALA A 124 0.52 -0.90 -31.39
N LYS A 125 0.74 0.36 -31.02
CA LYS A 125 0.72 1.49 -31.96
C LYS A 125 1.83 1.41 -33.01
N GLN A 126 3.04 0.99 -32.62
CA GLN A 126 4.14 0.78 -33.56
C GLN A 126 3.86 -0.36 -34.54
N LEU A 127 3.30 -1.48 -34.06
CA LEU A 127 2.93 -2.62 -34.91
C LEU A 127 1.84 -2.25 -35.92
N THR A 128 0.78 -1.56 -35.48
CA THR A 128 -0.28 -1.10 -36.40
C THR A 128 0.23 -0.08 -37.42
N GLN A 129 1.20 0.77 -37.06
CA GLN A 129 1.87 1.67 -38.00
C GLN A 129 2.73 0.91 -39.01
N LEU A 130 3.47 -0.12 -38.56
CA LEU A 130 4.27 -0.99 -39.42
C LEU A 130 3.39 -1.77 -40.40
N GLU A 131 2.27 -2.34 -39.96
CA GLU A 131 1.31 -3.04 -40.82
C GLU A 131 0.72 -2.12 -41.89
N ARG A 132 0.34 -0.89 -41.53
CA ARG A 132 -0.12 0.11 -42.50
C ARG A 132 0.96 0.49 -43.52
N THR A 133 2.22 0.57 -43.08
CA THR A 133 3.35 0.88 -43.96
C THR A 133 3.65 -0.28 -44.91
N ARG A 134 3.61 -1.53 -44.42
CA ARG A 134 3.74 -2.76 -45.23
C ARG A 134 2.65 -2.87 -46.30
N GLN A 135 1.41 -2.50 -45.98
CA GLN A 135 0.30 -2.53 -46.94
C GLN A 135 0.39 -1.42 -48.00
N ARG A 136 1.00 -0.27 -47.70
CA ARG A 136 1.15 0.86 -48.64
C ARG A 136 2.33 0.71 -49.60
N ASN A 137 3.45 0.12 -49.19
CA ASN A 137 4.65 -0.05 -50.03
C ASN A 137 5.14 -1.52 -50.05
N PRO A 138 4.71 -2.34 -51.03
CA PRO A 138 5.15 -3.74 -51.16
C PRO A 138 6.63 -3.90 -51.57
N SER A 139 7.21 -2.88 -52.22
CA SER A 139 8.55 -2.96 -52.85
C SER A 139 9.72 -2.52 -51.97
N ASP A 140 9.48 -1.83 -50.83
CA ASP A 140 10.53 -1.37 -49.91
C ASP A 140 10.97 -2.46 -48.91
N ARG A 141 11.42 -3.60 -49.43
CA ARG A 141 11.92 -4.71 -48.61
C ARG A 141 13.10 -4.31 -47.70
N HIS A 142 13.94 -3.35 -48.09
CA HIS A 142 15.13 -2.96 -47.33
C HIS A 142 14.79 -2.32 -45.97
N VAL A 143 13.81 -1.42 -45.92
CA VAL A 143 13.41 -0.74 -44.67
C VAL A 143 12.76 -1.72 -43.69
N ILE A 144 12.01 -2.70 -44.21
CA ILE A 144 11.33 -3.72 -43.41
C ILE A 144 12.36 -4.67 -42.76
N VAL A 145 13.37 -5.11 -43.51
CA VAL A 145 14.43 -6.01 -43.01
C VAL A 145 15.30 -5.33 -41.95
N SER A 146 15.67 -4.05 -42.15
CA SER A 146 16.45 -3.31 -41.15
C SER A 146 15.69 -3.12 -39.82
N PHE A 147 14.36 -2.97 -39.87
CA PHE A 147 13.55 -2.80 -38.68
C PHE A 147 13.30 -4.12 -37.93
N GLU A 148 13.06 -5.23 -38.64
CA GLU A 148 12.98 -6.57 -38.05
C GLU A 148 14.29 -6.97 -37.37
N PHE A 149 15.42 -6.67 -38.01
CA PHE A 149 16.75 -6.88 -37.45
C PHE A 149 16.95 -6.08 -36.14
N TRP A 150 16.49 -4.82 -36.10
CA TRP A 150 16.59 -3.98 -34.91
C TRP A 150 15.68 -4.48 -33.77
N SER A 151 14.48 -4.96 -34.10
CA SER A 151 13.53 -5.56 -33.15
C SER A 151 14.07 -6.85 -32.53
N LEU A 152 14.64 -7.74 -33.35
CA LEU A 152 15.33 -8.96 -32.90
C LEU A 152 16.50 -8.64 -31.98
N LYS A 153 17.32 -7.63 -32.32
CA LYS A 153 18.44 -7.18 -31.48
C LYS A 153 17.97 -6.69 -30.12
N LYS A 154 16.86 -5.94 -30.07
CA LYS A 154 16.28 -5.43 -28.81
C LYS A 154 15.71 -6.55 -27.94
N HIS A 155 15.09 -7.56 -28.54
CA HIS A 155 14.58 -8.73 -27.84
C HIS A 155 15.71 -9.58 -27.26
N PHE A 156 16.81 -9.74 -27.99
CA PHE A 156 18.00 -10.47 -27.56
C PHE A 156 18.74 -9.75 -26.42
N VAL A 157 18.88 -8.42 -26.51
CA VAL A 157 19.48 -7.60 -25.44
C VAL A 157 18.64 -7.64 -24.16
N ARG A 158 17.30 -7.64 -24.27
CA ARG A 158 16.41 -7.83 -23.10
C ARG A 158 16.61 -9.19 -22.43
N TYR A 159 16.80 -10.26 -23.21
CA TYR A 159 17.07 -11.61 -22.67
C TYR A 159 18.45 -11.74 -22.04
N ALA A 160 19.47 -11.04 -22.57
CA ALA A 160 20.83 -11.06 -22.06
C ALA A 160 21.01 -10.28 -20.74
N VAL A 161 20.19 -9.25 -20.49
CA VAL A 161 20.22 -8.44 -19.26
C VAL A 161 19.48 -9.11 -18.09
N GLN A 162 18.77 -10.22 -18.34
CA GLN A 162 17.96 -10.94 -17.35
C GLN A 162 18.64 -12.23 -16.78
N LYS A 163 19.91 -12.47 -17.12
CA LYS A 163 20.80 -13.47 -16.52
C LYS A 163 21.91 -12.78 -15.76
#